data_AF-A0A7C5IZ55-F1
#
_entry.id   AF-A0A7C5IZ55-F1
#
_cell.length_a   1.000
_cell.length_b   1.000
_cell.length_c   1.000
_cell.angle_alpha   90.00
_cell.angle_beta   90.00
_cell.angle_gamma   90.00
#
_symmetry.space_group_name_H-M   'P 1'
#
loop_
_entity.id
_entity.type
_entity.pdbx_description
1 polymer ?
#
loop_
_entity_poly.entity_id
_entity_poly.type
_entity_poly.pdbx_seq_one_letter_code
_entity_poly.pdbx_strand_id
1 'polypeptide(L)' 'MQIQFTKMQGIGNDFVVIDAINQPVSLTPEQARRIAD' A
#
# COMPACT_ATOMS: atom_id res chain seq x y z
N MET A 1 5.25 9.91 7.16
CA MET A 1 4.28 10.01 6.05
C MET A 1 3.08 9.16 6.46
N GLN A 2 1.87 9.73 6.51
CA GLN A 2 0.65 8.97 6.75
C GLN A 2 -0.05 8.79 5.40
N ILE A 3 -0.17 7.54 4.94
CA ILE A 3 -0.85 7.14 3.71
C ILE A 3 -2.14 6.45 4.14
N GLN A 4 -3.29 6.89 3.61
CA GLN A 4 -4.52 6.12 3.76
C GLN A 4 -4.45 4.91 2.84
N PHE A 5 -4.79 3.74 3.39
CA PHE A 5 -4.81 2.49 2.64
C PHE A 5 -5.99 1.62 3.05
N THR A 6 -6.36 0.70 2.17
CA THR A 6 -7.31 -0.38 2.46
C THR A 6 -6.56 -1.70 2.46
N LYS A 7 -6.73 -2.51 3.50
CA LYS A 7 -6.29 -3.91 3.48
C LYS A 7 -7.33 -4.75 2.75
N MET A 8 -6.91 -5.47 1.73
CA MET A 8 -7.75 -6.43 0.99
C MET A 8 -7.13 -7.82 1.08
N GLN A 9 -7.95 -8.87 0.96
CA GLN A 9 -7.48 -10.26 0.91
C GLN A 9 -8.15 -11.00 -0.25
N GLY A 10 -7.43 -11.91 -0.91
CA GLY A 10 -7.93 -12.68 -2.03
C GLY A 10 -7.15 -13.97 -2.24
N ILE A 11 -7.85 -15.12 -2.24
CA ILE A 11 -7.27 -16.47 -2.44
C ILE A 11 -6.02 -16.68 -1.55
N GLY A 12 -6.12 -16.33 -0.27
CA GLY A 12 -5.04 -16.49 0.70
C GLY A 12 -3.89 -15.47 0.61
N ASN A 13 -3.97 -14.48 -0.29
CA ASN A 13 -3.02 -13.38 -0.36
C ASN A 13 -3.60 -12.11 0.27
N ASP A 14 -2.76 -11.40 1.01
CA ASP A 14 -3.06 -10.06 1.54
C ASP A 14 -2.52 -8.98 0.60
N PHE A 15 -3.25 -7.87 0.52
CA PHE A 15 -2.91 -6.72 -0.31
C PHE A 15 -3.11 -5.42 0.47
N VAL A 16 -2.18 -4.49 0.28
CA VAL A 16 -2.32 -3.09 0.69
C VAL A 16 -2.69 -2.28 -0.54
N VAL A 17 -3.88 -1.71 -0.56
CA VAL A 17 -4.39 -0.90 -1.67
C VAL A 17 -4.35 0.56 -1.30
N ILE A 18 -3.72 1.36 -2.16
CA ILE A 18 -3.53 2.79 -1.95
C ILE A 18 -4.20 3.52 -3.12
N ASP A 19 -5.09 4.45 -2.80
CA ASP A 19 -5.70 5.32 -3.81
C ASP A 19 -4.75 6.48 -4.13
N ALA A 20 -4.09 6.43 -5.28
CA ALA A 20 -3.17 7.49 -5.72
C ALA A 20 -3.86 8.65 -6.47
N ILE A 21 -5.18 8.62 -6.62
CA ILE A 21 -5.96 9.68 -7.29
C ILE A 21 -6.25 10.81 -6.31
N ASN A 22 -6.73 10.47 -5.11
CA ASN A 22 -7.13 11.45 -4.10
C ASN A 22 -5.98 11.84 -3.15
N GLN A 23 -4.87 11.09 -3.16
CA GLN A 23 -3.65 11.44 -2.43
C GLN A 23 -2.42 11.19 -3.31
N PRO A 24 -1.55 12.19 -3.53
CA PRO A 24 -0.31 11.97 -4.24
C PRO A 24 0.60 11.05 -3.40
N VAL A 25 1.00 9.93 -4.00
CA VAL A 25 1.83 8.92 -3.34
C VAL A 25 3.04 8.63 -4.23
N SER A 26 4.22 8.71 -3.63
CA SER A 26 5.47 8.25 -4.23
C SER A 26 6.14 7.31 -3.23
N LEU A 27 6.30 6.05 -3.62
CA LEU A 27 6.93 5.02 -2.79
C LEU A 27 8.26 4.61 -3.40
N THR A 28 9.30 4.54 -2.57
CA THR A 28 10.56 3.88 -2.94
C THR A 28 10.43 2.36 -2.80
N PRO A 29 11.28 1.57 -3.48
CA PRO A 29 11.29 0.11 -3.31
C PRO A 29 11.46 -0.34 -1.85
N GLU A 30 12.29 0.35 -1.06
CA GLU A 30 12.49 0.05 0.37
C GLU A 30 11.22 0.30 1.18
N GLN A 31 10.47 1.36 0.86
CA GLN A 31 9.19 1.65 1.53
C GLN A 31 8.14 0.61 1.16
N ALA A 32 8.03 0.24 -0.12
CA ALA A 32 7.14 -0.82 -0.56
C ALA A 32 7.47 -2.16 0.13
N ARG A 33 8.77 -2.48 0.29
CA ARG A 33 9.20 -3.68 1.01
C ARG A 33 8.80 -3.65 2.49
N ARG A 34 8.96 -2.51 3.17
CA ARG A 34 8.52 -2.34 4.57
C ARG A 34 7.01 -2.41 4.76
N ILE A 35 6.23 -2.06 3.75
CA ILE A 35 4.76 -2.20 3.78
C ILE A 35 4.35 -3.68 3.68
N ALA A 36 5.19 -4.49 3.02
CA ALA A 36 4.94 -5.91 2.78
C ALA A 36 5.67 -6.86 3.77
N ASP A 37 6.46 -6.30 4.70
CA ASP A 37 7.13 -7.02 5.80
C ASP A 37 6.17 -7.16 6.99
#